data_AF-A0A497GZK7-F1
#
_entry.id   AF-A0A497GZK7-F1
#
_cell.length_a   1.000
_cell.length_b   1.000
_cell.length_c   1.000
_cell.angle_alpha   90.00
_cell.angle_beta   90.00
_cell.angle_gamma   90.00
#
_symmetry.space_group_name_H-M   'P 1'
#
loop_
_entity.id
_entity.type
_entity.pdbx_description
1 polymer ?
#
loop_
_entity_poly.entity_id
_entity_poly.type
_entity_poly.pdbx_seq_one_letter_code
_entity_poly.pdbx_strand_id
1 'polypeptide(L)'
;MEAKMKGNKIACLLILAAIMVPASAVKIEDATISPQMANSQTDFTHTVFAEFSTATWCSYCKYAHAALKDIYAHGWYPFYYVSLVYDENVHASGRLDDLNTYYLPTVYFDGGYLVEVGGDPQTTEGYYNESIISCGARQVSDMDVSLSAMWMGNATMKIDVAVYNNEVLGYEGYLKVYVTEISSARGWLDTGDHPYTFAFLDYALNGDVQVGPKET
;
A
#
# COMPACT_ATOMS: atom_id res chain seq x y z
N MET A 1 3.13 53.56 24.13
CA MET A 1 2.58 52.21 24.38
C MET A 1 2.54 51.55 23.01
N GLU A 2 3.17 50.43 22.69
CA GLU A 2 3.51 49.22 23.46
C GLU A 2 4.83 48.65 22.90
N ALA A 3 5.84 48.45 23.74
CA ALA A 3 6.25 47.15 24.32
C ALA A 3 6.84 46.17 23.29
N LYS A 4 8.17 46.23 23.18
CA LYS A 4 9.05 45.17 22.65
C LYS A 4 9.46 44.29 23.83
N MET A 5 9.16 42.99 23.78
CA MET A 5 9.81 41.85 24.48
C MET A 5 8.96 40.61 24.19
N LYS A 6 9.41 39.36 24.20
CA LYS A 6 10.69 38.64 24.10
C LYS A 6 10.23 37.17 24.03
N GLY A 7 11.00 36.31 23.38
CA GLY A 7 10.54 34.97 22.99
C GLY A 7 10.10 34.05 24.13
N ASN A 8 9.48 32.94 23.73
CA ASN A 8 9.65 31.70 24.47
C ASN A 8 9.89 30.56 23.48
N LYS A 9 11.10 30.03 23.58
CA LYS A 9 11.55 28.79 22.95
C LYS A 9 10.73 27.67 23.59
N ILE A 10 10.02 26.89 22.79
CA ILE A 10 9.36 25.69 23.29
C ILE A 10 10.46 24.68 23.60
N ALA A 11 10.59 24.38 24.89
CA ALA A 11 11.47 23.35 25.41
C ALA A 11 10.94 21.97 25.00
N CYS A 12 11.73 21.22 24.24
CA CYS A 12 11.56 19.78 24.12
C CYS A 12 11.98 19.15 25.44
N LEU A 13 11.00 18.57 26.15
CA LEU A 13 11.19 17.82 27.37
C LEU A 13 11.77 16.44 27.01
N LEU A 14 13.05 16.24 27.26
CA LEU A 14 13.67 14.91 27.32
C LEU A 14 13.23 14.25 28.63
N ILE A 15 12.42 13.19 28.55
CA ILE A 15 12.18 12.30 29.69
C ILE A 15 13.14 11.11 29.55
N LEU A 16 14.27 11.21 30.24
CA LEU A 16 15.12 10.06 30.59
C LEU A 16 14.57 9.49 31.91
N ALA A 17 13.78 8.42 31.82
CA ALA A 17 13.40 7.65 33.00
C ALA A 17 14.46 6.55 33.23
N ALA A 18 15.50 6.88 33.97
CA ALA A 18 16.40 5.88 34.54
C ALA A 18 15.74 5.30 35.81
N ILE A 19 14.99 4.21 35.66
CA ILE A 19 14.49 3.45 36.81
C ILE A 19 15.55 2.41 37.16
N MET A 20 16.37 2.71 38.17
CA MET A 20 17.17 1.70 38.86
C MET A 20 16.23 0.87 39.73
N VAL A 21 15.91 -0.35 39.29
CA VAL A 21 15.29 -1.36 40.16
C VAL A 21 16.40 -2.29 40.66
N PRO A 22 16.54 -2.53 41.97
CA PRO A 22 17.44 -3.56 42.46
C PRO A 22 16.98 -4.93 41.94
N ALA A 23 17.92 -5.66 41.32
CA ALA A 23 17.70 -7.00 40.83
C ALA A 23 17.46 -7.95 42.01
N SER A 24 16.20 -8.24 42.33
CA SER A 24 15.76 -9.48 43.01
C SER A 24 14.24 -9.58 43.02
N ALA A 25 13.72 -10.66 42.42
CA ALA A 25 12.37 -11.22 42.54
C ALA A 25 11.20 -10.49 41.87
N VAL A 26 11.21 -10.40 40.53
CA VAL A 26 9.96 -10.48 39.75
C VAL A 26 9.66 -11.95 39.53
N LYS A 27 8.52 -12.43 40.05
CA LYS A 27 7.95 -13.73 39.67
C LYS A 27 7.09 -13.50 38.43
N ILE A 28 7.49 -14.09 37.32
CA ILE A 28 6.70 -14.15 36.10
C ILE A 28 5.78 -15.37 36.24
N GLU A 29 4.47 -15.14 36.32
CA GLU A 29 3.49 -16.19 36.00
C GLU A 29 3.41 -16.28 34.48
N ASP A 30 3.38 -17.50 33.93
CA ASP A 30 3.35 -17.74 32.48
C ASP A 30 2.22 -16.92 31.83
N ALA A 31 2.60 -15.87 31.10
CA ALA A 31 1.69 -15.17 30.23
C ALA A 31 1.40 -16.09 29.05
N THR A 32 0.15 -16.57 28.97
CA THR A 32 -0.36 -17.21 27.77
C THR A 32 -0.12 -16.27 26.58
N ILE A 33 0.66 -16.75 25.61
CA ILE A 33 0.90 -16.05 24.35
C ILE A 33 -0.43 -15.94 23.62
N SER A 34 -1.04 -14.75 23.68
CA SER A 34 -2.00 -14.31 22.68
C SER A 34 -1.25 -14.22 21.34
N PRO A 35 -1.84 -14.59 20.19
CA PRO A 35 -1.21 -14.42 18.88
C PRO A 35 -1.18 -12.92 18.53
N GLN A 36 -0.41 -12.14 19.29
CA GLN A 36 -0.03 -10.79 18.90
C GLN A 36 1.23 -10.91 18.05
N MET A 37 0.96 -10.91 16.75
CA MET A 37 1.79 -10.40 15.65
C MET A 37 3.28 -10.35 15.97
N ALA A 38 3.99 -11.33 15.42
CA ALA A 38 5.42 -11.25 15.26
C ALA A 38 5.76 -9.92 14.57
N ASN A 39 6.27 -8.96 15.36
CA ASN A 39 7.16 -7.92 14.89
C ASN A 39 8.48 -8.59 14.48
N SER A 40 8.40 -9.47 13.48
CA SER A 40 9.53 -9.80 12.65
C SER A 40 9.68 -8.61 11.74
N GLN A 41 10.77 -7.85 11.91
CA GLN A 41 11.34 -7.16 10.76
C GLN A 41 11.64 -8.25 9.72
N THR A 42 10.64 -8.60 8.92
CA THR A 42 10.87 -9.19 7.62
C THR A 42 11.50 -8.08 6.82
N ASP A 43 12.76 -8.26 6.43
CA ASP A 43 13.45 -7.32 5.56
C ASP A 43 12.77 -7.37 4.19
N PHE A 44 11.79 -6.49 3.97
CA PHE A 44 11.15 -6.37 2.67
C PHE A 44 12.19 -5.91 1.65
N THR A 45 12.27 -6.61 0.54
CA THR A 45 13.18 -6.26 -0.57
C THR A 45 12.62 -5.15 -1.44
N HIS A 46 11.30 -4.93 -1.39
CA HIS A 46 10.57 -3.93 -2.16
C HIS A 46 9.25 -3.57 -1.46
N THR A 47 8.62 -2.50 -1.93
CA THR A 47 7.25 -2.15 -1.53
C THR A 47 6.26 -3.04 -2.27
N VAL A 48 5.39 -3.74 -1.53
CA VAL A 48 4.38 -4.63 -2.12
C VAL A 48 3.24 -3.81 -2.69
N PHE A 49 2.76 -4.21 -3.86
CA PHE A 49 1.63 -3.56 -4.52
C PHE A 49 0.48 -4.54 -4.73
N ALA A 50 -0.74 -4.15 -4.34
CA ALA A 50 -1.94 -4.95 -4.53
C ALA A 50 -2.96 -4.31 -5.47
N GLU A 51 -3.47 -5.09 -6.41
CA GLU A 51 -4.56 -4.69 -7.31
C GLU A 51 -5.86 -5.37 -6.88
N PHE A 52 -6.79 -4.59 -6.33
CA PHE A 52 -8.06 -5.07 -5.80
C PHE A 52 -9.17 -4.94 -6.85
N SER A 53 -9.54 -6.07 -7.43
CA SER A 53 -10.68 -6.18 -8.37
C SER A 53 -12.01 -6.13 -7.62
N THR A 54 -12.87 -5.17 -7.98
CA THR A 54 -14.13 -4.92 -7.27
C THR A 54 -15.20 -4.30 -8.16
N ALA A 55 -16.45 -4.28 -7.68
CA ALA A 55 -17.54 -3.53 -8.29
C ALA A 55 -18.50 -2.98 -7.24
N THR A 56 -19.25 -1.93 -7.59
CA THR A 56 -20.18 -1.25 -6.67
C THR A 56 -21.31 -2.16 -6.16
N TRP A 57 -21.70 -3.15 -6.96
CA TRP A 57 -22.74 -4.13 -6.61
C TRP A 57 -22.22 -5.36 -5.84
N CYS A 58 -20.91 -5.50 -5.67
CA CYS A 58 -20.29 -6.70 -5.10
C CYS A 58 -20.44 -6.75 -3.57
N SER A 59 -21.28 -7.66 -3.08
CA SER A 59 -21.62 -7.76 -1.64
C SER A 59 -20.44 -8.15 -0.74
N TYR A 60 -19.54 -9.01 -1.22
CA TYR A 60 -18.37 -9.46 -0.44
C TYR A 60 -17.17 -8.52 -0.56
N CYS A 61 -17.18 -7.62 -1.56
CA CYS A 61 -16.06 -6.71 -1.81
C CYS A 61 -15.81 -5.72 -0.68
N LYS A 62 -16.84 -5.38 0.12
CA LYS A 62 -16.68 -4.52 1.31
C LYS A 62 -15.70 -5.11 2.34
N TYR A 63 -15.59 -6.44 2.44
CA TYR A 63 -14.67 -7.08 3.39
C TYR A 63 -13.22 -6.97 2.91
N ALA A 64 -12.98 -7.20 1.62
CA ALA A 64 -11.68 -6.97 0.99
C ALA A 64 -11.25 -5.50 1.08
N HIS A 65 -12.17 -4.58 0.78
CA HIS A 65 -11.94 -3.15 0.89
C HIS A 65 -11.58 -2.72 2.32
N ALA A 66 -12.36 -3.20 3.32
CA ALA A 66 -12.10 -2.90 4.72
C ALA A 66 -10.72 -3.39 5.17
N ALA A 67 -10.33 -4.62 4.83
CA ALA A 67 -9.04 -5.19 5.18
C ALA A 67 -7.86 -4.41 4.56
N LEU A 68 -7.92 -4.11 3.25
CA LEU A 68 -6.87 -3.35 2.57
C LEU A 68 -6.70 -1.94 3.16
N LYS A 69 -7.83 -1.28 3.43
CA LYS A 69 -7.84 0.03 4.07
C LYS A 69 -7.23 -0.01 5.46
N ASP A 70 -7.57 -1.02 6.26
CA ASP A 70 -7.06 -1.15 7.63
C ASP A 70 -5.55 -1.41 7.64
N ILE A 71 -5.08 -2.38 6.84
CA ILE A 71 -3.65 -2.70 6.70
C ILE A 71 -2.85 -1.47 6.25
N TYR A 72 -3.33 -0.75 5.23
CA TYR A 72 -2.66 0.46 4.75
C TYR A 72 -2.65 1.58 5.80
N ALA A 73 -3.78 1.82 6.47
CA ALA A 73 -3.91 2.90 7.45
C ALA A 73 -3.01 2.68 8.68
N HIS A 74 -2.79 1.44 9.07
CA HIS A 74 -1.89 1.10 10.17
C HIS A 74 -0.41 1.24 9.82
N GLY A 75 -0.04 1.16 8.54
CA GLY A 75 1.35 1.32 8.09
C GLY A 75 2.28 0.22 8.60
N TRP A 76 1.78 -1.00 8.81
CA TRP A 76 2.57 -2.14 9.29
C TRP A 76 3.63 -2.61 8.29
N TYR A 77 3.39 -2.38 6.99
CA TYR A 77 4.23 -2.86 5.90
C TYR A 77 4.53 -1.74 4.89
N PRO A 78 5.65 -1.82 4.15
CA PRO A 78 5.81 -1.03 2.93
C PRO A 78 4.85 -1.58 1.86
N PHE A 79 3.65 -1.02 1.82
CA PHE A 79 2.52 -1.55 1.07
C PHE A 79 1.65 -0.45 0.47
N TYR A 80 1.27 -0.64 -0.79
CA TYR A 80 0.23 0.15 -1.47
C TYR A 80 -0.79 -0.77 -2.12
N TYR A 81 -2.00 -0.27 -2.31
CA TYR A 81 -3.00 -0.95 -3.12
C TYR A 81 -3.79 0.04 -3.97
N VAL A 82 -4.47 -0.50 -4.97
CA VAL A 82 -5.40 0.23 -5.84
C VAL A 82 -6.73 -0.51 -5.94
N SER A 83 -7.84 0.22 -5.91
CA SER A 83 -9.18 -0.34 -6.13
C SER A 83 -9.56 -0.22 -7.61
N LEU A 84 -9.67 -1.36 -8.29
CA LEU A 84 -10.12 -1.48 -9.68
C LEU A 84 -11.64 -1.66 -9.71
N VAL A 85 -12.38 -0.56 -9.61
CA VAL A 85 -13.86 -0.52 -9.67
C VAL A 85 -14.31 -0.65 -11.12
N TYR A 86 -14.47 -1.90 -11.58
CA TYR A 86 -14.52 -2.19 -13.01
C TYR A 86 -15.83 -1.80 -13.69
N ASP A 87 -16.94 -1.80 -12.94
CA ASP A 87 -18.28 -1.43 -13.43
C ASP A 87 -18.44 0.07 -13.64
N GLU A 88 -17.53 0.87 -13.07
CA GLU A 88 -17.55 2.33 -13.12
C GLU A 88 -16.41 2.93 -13.96
N ASN A 89 -15.34 2.15 -14.20
CA ASN A 89 -14.17 2.59 -14.93
C ASN A 89 -13.74 1.57 -16.00
N VAL A 90 -13.80 1.99 -17.27
CA VAL A 90 -13.37 1.18 -18.42
C VAL A 90 -11.89 0.79 -18.38
N HIS A 91 -11.03 1.63 -17.80
CA HIS A 91 -9.61 1.30 -17.63
C HIS A 91 -9.41 0.23 -16.56
N ALA A 92 -10.19 0.28 -15.48
CA ALA A 92 -10.22 -0.79 -14.49
C ALA A 92 -10.72 -2.10 -15.11
N SER A 93 -11.79 -2.05 -15.92
CA SER A 93 -12.27 -3.21 -16.67
C SER A 93 -11.19 -3.81 -17.58
N GLY A 94 -10.48 -2.98 -18.36
CA GLY A 94 -9.39 -3.46 -19.20
C GLY A 94 -8.24 -4.09 -18.38
N ARG A 95 -7.94 -3.55 -17.19
CA ARG A 95 -6.94 -4.17 -16.30
C ARG A 95 -7.42 -5.51 -15.74
N LEU A 96 -8.70 -5.67 -15.44
CA LEU A 96 -9.26 -6.97 -15.04
C LEU A 96 -9.17 -8.00 -16.17
N ASP A 97 -9.33 -7.59 -17.43
CA ASP A 97 -9.12 -8.46 -18.59
C ASP A 97 -7.65 -8.91 -18.69
N ASP A 98 -6.69 -7.99 -18.51
CA ASP A 98 -5.25 -8.32 -18.48
C ASP A 98 -4.90 -9.32 -17.35
N LEU A 99 -5.55 -9.17 -16.20
CA LEU A 99 -5.38 -10.04 -15.02
C LEU A 99 -6.19 -11.35 -15.14
N ASN A 100 -7.00 -11.49 -16.19
CA ASN A 100 -7.87 -12.63 -16.42
C ASN A 100 -8.79 -12.89 -15.20
N THR A 101 -9.42 -11.83 -14.68
CA THR A 101 -10.23 -11.86 -13.46
C THR A 101 -11.60 -12.51 -13.72
N TYR A 102 -11.93 -13.58 -12.96
CA TYR A 102 -13.22 -14.28 -13.06
C TYR A 102 -14.16 -14.05 -11.87
N TYR A 103 -13.61 -13.75 -10.70
CA TYR A 103 -14.36 -13.68 -9.45
C TYR A 103 -14.09 -12.37 -8.73
N LEU A 104 -15.07 -11.91 -7.96
CA LEU A 104 -14.96 -10.71 -7.13
C LEU A 104 -15.40 -10.99 -5.68
N PRO A 105 -14.74 -10.38 -4.68
CA PRO A 105 -13.48 -9.65 -4.82
C PRO A 105 -12.32 -10.59 -5.19
N THR A 106 -11.31 -10.08 -5.91
CA THR A 106 -10.00 -10.75 -6.08
C THR A 106 -8.90 -9.72 -5.90
N VAL A 107 -7.86 -10.03 -5.13
CA VAL A 107 -6.70 -9.16 -4.91
C VAL A 107 -5.45 -9.83 -5.47
N TYR A 108 -4.75 -9.12 -6.35
CA TYR A 108 -3.52 -9.57 -6.99
C TYR A 108 -2.33 -8.83 -6.35
N PHE A 109 -1.50 -9.56 -5.62
CA PHE A 109 -0.28 -9.02 -5.02
C PHE A 109 0.90 -9.16 -5.99
N ASP A 110 1.72 -8.11 -6.10
CA ASP A 110 2.87 -8.00 -7.01
C ASP A 110 2.55 -8.39 -8.46
N GLY A 111 1.45 -7.86 -9.00
CA GLY A 111 1.04 -8.17 -10.38
C GLY A 111 0.53 -9.60 -10.57
N GLY A 112 0.09 -10.26 -9.49
CA GLY A 112 -0.49 -11.61 -9.52
C GLY A 112 0.47 -12.73 -9.14
N TYR A 113 1.61 -12.41 -8.51
CA TYR A 113 2.48 -13.43 -7.92
C TYR A 113 1.72 -14.24 -6.85
N LEU A 114 0.93 -13.56 -6.02
CA LEU A 114 -0.09 -14.16 -5.16
C LEU A 114 -1.46 -13.58 -5.48
N VAL A 115 -2.48 -14.42 -5.39
CA VAL A 115 -3.86 -14.06 -5.73
C VAL A 115 -4.78 -14.58 -4.64
N GLU A 116 -5.51 -13.65 -4.02
CA GLU A 116 -6.51 -13.96 -2.99
C GLU A 116 -7.91 -13.71 -3.54
N VAL A 117 -8.78 -14.72 -3.46
CA VAL A 117 -10.13 -14.69 -4.01
C VAL A 117 -11.16 -14.74 -2.88
N GLY A 118 -12.16 -13.87 -2.94
CA GLY A 118 -13.24 -13.79 -1.97
C GLY A 118 -12.95 -12.83 -0.83
N GLY A 119 -13.98 -12.61 -0.01
CA GLY A 119 -13.93 -11.69 1.11
C GLY A 119 -14.79 -12.20 2.25
N ASP A 120 -14.21 -12.25 3.44
CA ASP A 120 -14.83 -12.68 4.68
C ASP A 120 -14.46 -11.69 5.81
N PRO A 121 -15.41 -11.28 6.67
CA PRO A 121 -15.16 -10.30 7.72
C PRO A 121 -14.17 -10.73 8.79
N GLN A 122 -13.79 -12.01 8.90
CA GLN A 122 -12.93 -12.52 9.97
C GLN A 122 -11.56 -12.94 9.45
N THR A 123 -11.47 -13.50 8.24
CA THR A 123 -10.22 -14.11 7.77
C THR A 123 -9.46 -13.29 6.74
N THR A 124 -10.12 -12.39 6.00
CA THR A 124 -9.51 -11.71 4.84
C THR A 124 -8.26 -10.91 5.19
N GLU A 125 -8.27 -10.15 6.28
CA GLU A 125 -7.10 -9.37 6.70
C GLU A 125 -5.89 -10.25 7.00
N GLY A 126 -6.10 -11.41 7.65
CA GLY A 126 -5.05 -12.39 7.93
C GLY A 126 -4.38 -12.89 6.64
N TYR A 127 -5.18 -13.29 5.65
CA TYR A 127 -4.65 -13.73 4.35
C TYR A 127 -3.88 -12.63 3.63
N TYR A 128 -4.34 -11.38 3.70
CA TYR A 128 -3.62 -10.26 3.08
C TYR A 128 -2.31 -9.98 3.78
N ASN A 129 -2.25 -10.03 5.12
CA ASN A 129 -1.00 -9.89 5.85
C ASN A 129 0.02 -10.98 5.44
N GLU A 130 -0.42 -12.23 5.33
CA GLU A 130 0.43 -13.35 4.90
C GLU A 130 0.95 -13.18 3.46
N SER A 131 0.06 -12.77 2.55
CA SER A 131 0.41 -12.48 1.16
C SER A 131 1.40 -11.31 1.05
N ILE A 132 1.18 -10.22 1.79
CA ILE A 132 2.07 -9.04 1.81
C ILE A 132 3.47 -9.43 2.33
N ILE A 133 3.55 -10.19 3.42
CA ILE A 133 4.83 -10.65 3.97
C ILE A 133 5.56 -11.57 2.98
N SER A 134 4.83 -12.50 2.35
CA SER A 134 5.40 -13.46 1.40
C SER A 134 5.90 -12.79 0.13
N CYS A 135 5.15 -11.83 -0.41
CA CYS A 135 5.58 -10.97 -1.51
C CYS A 135 6.81 -10.16 -1.13
N GLY A 136 6.76 -9.45 0.00
CA GLY A 136 7.83 -8.56 0.46
C GLY A 136 9.17 -9.25 0.70
N ALA A 137 9.16 -10.51 1.16
CA ALA A 137 10.38 -11.28 1.40
C ALA A 137 11.02 -11.86 0.12
N ARG A 138 10.32 -11.80 -1.02
CA ARG A 138 10.80 -12.35 -2.29
C ARG A 138 11.98 -11.55 -2.82
N GLN A 139 12.95 -12.22 -3.41
CA GLN A 139 14.01 -11.52 -4.14
C GLN A 139 13.47 -11.04 -5.49
N VAL A 140 13.65 -9.75 -5.75
CA VAL A 140 13.29 -9.06 -7.01
C VAL A 140 14.53 -8.35 -7.55
N SER A 141 14.48 -7.91 -8.80
CA SER A 141 15.52 -7.03 -9.33
C SER A 141 15.60 -5.75 -8.51
N ASP A 142 16.80 -5.34 -8.15
CA ASP A 142 17.04 -4.12 -7.38
C ASP A 142 16.84 -2.89 -8.29
N MET A 143 15.64 -2.33 -8.20
CA MET A 143 15.17 -1.20 -9.01
C MET A 143 14.65 -0.10 -8.10
N ASP A 144 15.18 1.11 -8.25
CA ASP A 144 14.66 2.30 -7.58
C ASP A 144 13.72 3.05 -8.52
N VAL A 145 12.46 3.17 -8.13
CA VAL A 145 11.48 3.98 -8.87
C VAL A 145 11.20 5.25 -8.08
N SER A 146 11.45 6.40 -8.70
CA SER A 146 11.09 7.71 -8.17
C SER A 146 9.96 8.33 -8.98
N LEU A 147 8.96 8.86 -8.27
CA LEU A 147 7.77 9.48 -8.83
C LEU A 147 7.63 10.88 -8.25
N SER A 148 7.39 11.86 -9.11
CA SER A 148 6.97 13.19 -8.68
C SER A 148 5.73 13.62 -9.45
N ALA A 149 4.79 14.24 -8.74
CA ALA A 149 3.55 14.74 -9.32
C ALA A 149 3.34 16.20 -8.94
N MET A 150 2.98 17.03 -9.91
CA MET A 150 2.66 18.44 -9.72
C MET A 150 1.31 18.76 -10.33
N TRP A 151 0.42 19.35 -9.53
CA TRP A 151 -0.85 19.88 -10.03
C TRP A 151 -0.59 21.16 -10.83
N MET A 152 -1.02 21.16 -12.09
CA MET A 152 -0.82 22.27 -13.02
C MET A 152 -2.06 23.17 -13.16
N GLY A 153 -3.16 22.82 -12.49
CA GLY A 153 -4.47 23.46 -12.69
C GLY A 153 -5.28 22.83 -13.82
N ASN A 154 -6.56 23.22 -13.95
CA ASN A 154 -7.46 22.77 -15.02
C ASN A 154 -7.46 21.25 -15.26
N ALA A 155 -7.56 20.45 -14.19
CA ALA A 155 -7.53 18.99 -14.29
C ALA A 155 -6.26 18.40 -14.93
N THR A 156 -5.15 19.12 -14.89
CA THR A 156 -3.87 18.69 -15.48
C THR A 156 -2.83 18.43 -14.39
N MET A 157 -2.15 17.30 -14.49
CA MET A 157 -1.00 16.93 -13.66
C MET A 157 0.23 16.73 -14.52
N LYS A 158 1.37 17.21 -14.05
CA LYS A 158 2.68 16.79 -14.55
C LYS A 158 3.16 15.65 -13.68
N ILE A 159 3.49 14.51 -14.28
CA ILE A 159 4.00 13.33 -13.58
C ILE A 159 5.35 13.00 -14.20
N ASP A 160 6.40 13.05 -13.41
CA ASP A 160 7.74 12.64 -13.81
C ASP A 160 8.10 11.34 -13.08
N VAL A 161 8.59 10.37 -13.84
CA VAL A 161 8.98 9.03 -13.36
C VAL A 161 10.42 8.78 -13.77
N ALA A 162 11.25 8.30 -12.84
CA ALA A 162 12.60 7.85 -13.14
C ALA A 162 12.84 6.48 -12.49
N VAL A 163 13.40 5.56 -13.26
CA VAL A 163 13.70 4.19 -12.84
C VAL A 163 15.21 4.02 -12.88
N TYR A 164 15.84 3.73 -11.75
CA TYR A 164 17.26 3.45 -11.69
C TYR A 164 17.50 1.97 -11.45
N ASN A 165 18.38 1.39 -12.27
CA ASN A 165 18.74 -0.01 -12.17
C ASN A 165 20.01 -0.18 -11.32
N ASN A 166 19.86 -0.74 -10.11
CA ASN A 166 20.98 -1.04 -9.22
C ASN A 166 21.72 -2.33 -9.59
N GLU A 167 21.31 -3.06 -10.62
CA GLU A 167 21.95 -4.30 -11.05
C GLU A 167 23.18 -4.04 -11.92
N VAL A 168 23.97 -5.10 -12.11
CA VAL A 168 25.11 -5.11 -13.05
C VAL A 168 24.73 -5.54 -14.48
N LEU A 169 23.49 -5.98 -14.66
CA LEU A 169 22.90 -6.34 -15.95
C LEU A 169 21.75 -5.38 -16.28
N GLY A 170 21.45 -5.23 -17.58
CA GLY A 170 20.28 -4.47 -18.00
C GLY A 170 18.97 -5.11 -17.55
N TYR A 171 17.95 -4.29 -17.36
CA TYR A 171 16.60 -4.71 -16.99
C TYR A 171 15.64 -4.42 -18.13
N GLU A 172 14.81 -5.42 -18.44
CA GLU A 172 13.65 -5.28 -19.32
C GLU A 172 12.42 -5.68 -18.50
N GLY A 173 11.42 -4.82 -18.48
CA GLY A 173 10.22 -5.05 -17.71
C GLY A 173 9.06 -4.17 -18.17
N TYR A 174 8.03 -4.10 -17.34
CA TYR A 174 6.81 -3.36 -17.64
C TYR A 174 6.47 -2.44 -16.47
N LEU A 175 6.30 -1.15 -16.76
CA LEU A 175 5.99 -0.14 -15.74
C LEU A 175 4.56 0.36 -15.91
N LYS A 176 3.82 0.33 -14.80
CA LYS A 176 2.48 0.91 -14.67
C LYS A 176 2.50 1.98 -13.58
N VAL A 177 2.05 3.18 -13.92
CA VAL A 177 1.89 4.29 -12.97
C VAL A 177 0.40 4.63 -12.91
N TYR A 178 -0.23 4.25 -11.80
CA TYR A 178 -1.66 4.40 -11.59
C TYR A 178 -1.98 5.81 -11.09
N VAL A 179 -2.99 6.45 -11.69
CA VAL A 179 -3.61 7.66 -11.15
C VAL A 179 -4.83 7.22 -10.36
N THR A 180 -4.89 7.60 -9.08
CA THR A 180 -5.93 7.17 -8.15
C THR A 180 -6.52 8.32 -7.36
N GLU A 181 -7.76 8.20 -6.91
CA GLU A 181 -8.34 9.07 -5.90
C GLU A 181 -8.14 8.46 -4.50
N ILE A 182 -7.61 9.24 -3.54
CA ILE A 182 -7.44 8.78 -2.14
C ILE A 182 -8.77 8.24 -1.59
N SER A 183 -9.86 8.95 -1.88
CA SER A 183 -11.24 8.53 -1.70
C SER A 183 -12.00 8.94 -2.95
N SER A 184 -12.84 8.05 -3.48
CA SER A 184 -13.58 8.34 -4.71
C SER A 184 -14.39 9.64 -4.59
N ALA A 185 -14.07 10.63 -5.43
CA ALA A 185 -14.82 11.89 -5.55
C ALA A 185 -16.03 11.75 -6.48
N ARG A 186 -16.07 10.66 -7.26
CA ARG A 186 -17.16 10.30 -8.18
C ARG A 186 -18.33 9.59 -7.50
N GLY A 187 -18.21 9.31 -6.20
CA GLY A 187 -19.26 8.66 -5.41
C GLY A 187 -19.34 7.15 -5.60
N TRP A 188 -18.24 6.50 -5.98
CA TRP A 188 -18.20 5.04 -6.07
C TRP A 188 -18.11 4.44 -4.67
N LEU A 189 -19.19 3.79 -4.26
CA LEU A 189 -19.32 3.18 -2.94
C LEU A 189 -19.22 1.66 -3.04
N ASP A 190 -18.63 1.04 -2.02
CA ASP A 190 -18.82 -0.38 -1.78
C ASP A 190 -20.22 -0.67 -1.21
N THR A 191 -20.56 -1.95 -1.10
CA THR A 191 -21.84 -2.40 -0.53
C THR A 191 -21.95 -2.24 0.99
N GLY A 192 -20.94 -1.65 1.63
CA GLY A 192 -20.96 -1.16 3.01
C GLY A 192 -21.17 0.36 3.11
N ASP A 193 -21.52 1.02 1.99
CA ASP A 193 -21.71 2.47 1.87
C ASP A 193 -20.43 3.28 2.14
N HIS A 194 -19.26 2.68 1.96
CA HIS A 194 -17.98 3.36 2.07
C HIS A 194 -17.43 3.73 0.69
N PRO A 195 -16.93 4.97 0.49
CA PRO A 195 -16.26 5.33 -0.75
C PRO A 195 -15.04 4.45 -0.97
N TYR A 196 -14.88 3.92 -2.20
CA TYR A 196 -13.65 3.21 -2.55
C TYR A 196 -12.44 4.13 -2.37
N THR A 197 -11.41 3.59 -1.71
CA THR A 197 -10.14 4.27 -1.47
C THR A 197 -9.10 3.80 -2.49
N PHE A 198 -8.20 4.71 -2.86
CA PHE A 198 -7.27 4.54 -3.99
C PHE A 198 -7.97 4.03 -5.25
N ALA A 199 -9.14 4.62 -5.55
CA ALA A 199 -9.93 4.23 -6.71
C ALA A 199 -9.17 4.59 -7.99
N PHE A 200 -8.93 3.59 -8.84
CA PHE A 200 -8.22 3.79 -10.10
C PHE A 200 -9.00 4.67 -11.05
N LEU A 201 -8.31 5.63 -11.67
CA LEU A 201 -8.85 6.50 -12.71
C LEU A 201 -8.29 6.14 -14.09
N ASP A 202 -6.97 6.23 -14.26
CA ASP A 202 -6.27 5.94 -15.50
C ASP A 202 -4.76 5.77 -15.24
N TYR A 203 -4.00 5.41 -16.26
CA TYR A 203 -2.55 5.31 -16.22
C TYR A 203 -1.88 6.63 -16.62
N ALA A 204 -0.90 7.06 -15.83
CA ALA A 204 0.06 8.07 -16.27
C ALA A 204 1.12 7.47 -17.20
N LEU A 205 1.44 6.19 -17.00
CA LEU A 205 2.34 5.39 -17.82
C LEU A 205 1.91 3.92 -17.74
N ASN A 206 1.96 3.21 -18.87
CA ASN A 206 1.57 1.80 -18.99
C ASN A 206 2.31 1.21 -20.18
N GLY A 207 3.52 0.70 -19.98
CA GLY A 207 4.34 0.21 -21.09
C GLY A 207 5.65 -0.43 -20.67
N ASP A 208 6.35 -0.98 -21.67
CA ASP A 208 7.66 -1.58 -21.50
C ASP A 208 8.71 -0.53 -21.09
N VAL A 209 9.65 -0.96 -20.26
CA VAL A 209 10.80 -0.17 -19.84
C VAL A 209 12.07 -0.99 -20.03
N GLN A 210 13.12 -0.33 -20.51
CA GLN A 210 14.46 -0.89 -20.62
C GLN A 210 15.44 0.07 -19.97
N VAL A 211 16.21 -0.44 -19.00
CA VAL A 211 17.20 0.37 -18.26
C VAL A 211 18.53 -0.37 -18.26
N GLY A 212 19.58 0.31 -18.70
CA GLY A 212 20.94 -0.23 -18.67
C GLY A 212 21.43 -0.47 -17.23
N PRO A 213 22.52 -1.23 -17.06
CA PRO A 213 23.08 -1.47 -15.74
C PRO A 213 23.61 -0.17 -15.13
N LYS A 214 23.22 0.15 -13.89
CA LYS A 214 23.64 1.37 -13.18
C LYS A 214 23.24 2.68 -13.88
N GLU A 215 22.14 2.66 -14.63
CA GLU A 215 21.60 3.81 -15.38
C GLU A 215 20.17 4.16 -14.94
N THR A 216 19.72 5.38 -15.30
CA THR A 216 18.35 5.89 -15.15
C THR A 216 17.68 6.00 -16.52
#